data_AF-A0AA88XSS2-F1
#
_entry.id   AF-A0AA88XSS2-F1
#
_cell.length_a   1.000
_cell.length_b   1.000
_cell.length_c   1.000
_cell.angle_alpha   90.00
_cell.angle_beta   90.00
_cell.angle_gamma   90.00
#
_symmetry.space_group_name_H-M   'P 1'
#
loop_
_entity.id
_entity.type
_entity.pdbx_description
1 polymer ?
#
loop_
_entity_poly.entity_id
_entity_poly.type
_entity_poly.pdbx_seq_one_letter_code
_entity_poly.pdbx_strand_id
1 'polypeptide(L)'
;MIETYKITSGIYDREVTEGFLKKDQGTRTRGHSEKLQKGHCRLNLRKYSFTNRIVDTWNSLPQYVISSKSVKSFEANLDKHWENIDVKYDYNASITSTDGSHVKSRNSTVKAEVDKVAN
;
A
#
# COMPACT_ATOMS: atom_id res chain seq x y z
N MET A 1 2.93 4.78 -7.34
CA MET A 1 2.40 3.50 -7.83
C MET A 1 3.01 3.08 -9.15
N ILE A 2 3.11 3.97 -10.14
CA ILE A 2 3.69 3.64 -11.46
C ILE A 2 5.13 3.10 -11.36
N GLU A 3 5.99 3.78 -10.61
CA GLU A 3 7.37 3.34 -10.41
C GLU A 3 7.46 1.96 -9.74
N THR A 4 6.58 1.70 -8.77
CA THR A 4 6.45 0.38 -8.11
C THR A 4 6.07 -0.70 -9.11
N TYR A 5 5.12 -0.41 -10.01
CA TYR A 5 4.73 -1.33 -11.07
C TYR A 5 5.91 -1.62 -11.99
N LYS A 6 6.62 -0.60 -12.50
CA LYS A 6 7.78 -0.80 -13.38
C LYS A 6 8.89 -1.64 -12.74
N ILE A 7 9.15 -1.43 -11.45
CA ILE A 7 10.12 -2.22 -10.66
C ILE A 7 9.66 -3.68 -10.54
N THR A 8 8.40 -3.90 -10.17
CA THR A 8 7.88 -5.26 -9.87
C THR A 8 7.58 -6.09 -11.10
N SER A 9 7.20 -5.45 -12.21
CA SER A 9 6.90 -6.09 -13.50
C SER A 9 8.14 -6.39 -14.34
N GLY A 10 9.34 -5.98 -13.89
CA GLY A 10 10.59 -6.18 -14.62
C GLY A 10 10.76 -5.30 -15.86
N ILE A 11 10.09 -4.14 -15.91
CA ILE A 11 10.31 -3.14 -16.98
C ILE A 11 11.65 -2.44 -16.77
N TYR A 12 12.03 -2.22 -15.51
CA TYR A 12 13.35 -1.74 -15.17
C TYR A 12 14.33 -2.90 -15.04
N ASP A 13 15.61 -2.59 -15.32
CA ASP A 13 16.69 -3.54 -15.17
C ASP A 13 16.78 -4.07 -13.74
N ARG A 14 16.88 -5.39 -13.63
CA ARG A 14 16.91 -6.08 -12.35
C ARG A 14 18.12 -5.68 -11.50
N GLU A 15 19.27 -5.46 -12.13
CA GLU A 15 20.52 -5.09 -11.46
C GLU A 15 20.42 -3.73 -10.74
N VAL A 16 19.65 -2.80 -11.31
CA VAL A 16 19.45 -1.47 -10.71
C VAL A 16 18.36 -1.51 -9.65
N THR A 17 17.38 -2.39 -9.78
CA THR A 17 16.21 -2.45 -8.89
C THR A 17 16.37 -3.42 -7.72
N GLU A 18 17.41 -4.27 -7.76
CA GLU A 18 17.71 -5.23 -6.70
C GLU A 18 17.90 -4.53 -5.35
N GLY A 19 17.13 -4.95 -4.35
CA GLY A 19 17.18 -4.41 -2.99
C GLY A 19 16.27 -3.21 -2.70
N PHE A 20 15.63 -2.59 -3.70
CA PHE A 20 14.66 -1.50 -3.46
C PHE A 20 13.35 -2.01 -2.85
N LEU A 21 12.74 -2.99 -3.49
CA LEU A 21 11.47 -3.59 -3.09
C LEU A 21 11.65 -5.10 -2.99
N LYS A 22 11.41 -5.65 -1.80
CA LYS A 22 11.50 -7.10 -1.56
C LYS A 22 10.13 -7.72 -1.77
N LYS A 23 10.03 -8.73 -2.64
CA LYS A 23 8.80 -9.53 -2.78
C LYS A 23 8.57 -10.37 -1.53
N ASP A 24 7.31 -10.44 -1.08
CA ASP A 24 6.89 -11.30 0.02
C ASP A 24 6.98 -12.77 -0.43
N GLN A 25 7.81 -13.55 0.25
CA GLN A 25 7.99 -14.99 -0.02
C GLN A 25 7.00 -15.86 0.76
N GLY A 26 6.10 -15.26 1.55
CA GLY A 26 5.15 -15.99 2.37
C GLY A 26 4.11 -16.75 1.54
N THR A 27 3.82 -17.99 1.93
CA THR A 27 2.79 -18.87 1.35
C THR A 27 1.34 -18.44 1.65
N ARG A 28 1.13 -17.18 2.04
CA ARG A 28 -0.18 -16.70 2.48
C ARG A 28 -1.14 -16.72 1.28
N THR A 29 -2.16 -17.56 1.39
CA THR A 29 -3.21 -17.80 0.38
C THR A 29 -4.18 -16.63 0.16
N ARG A 30 -3.97 -15.50 0.86
CA ARG A 30 -4.83 -14.31 0.78
C ARG A 30 -4.03 -13.10 0.29
N GLY A 31 -4.58 -12.40 -0.71
CA GLY A 31 -3.95 -11.27 -1.39
C GLY A 31 -3.52 -11.63 -2.82
N HIS A 32 -2.81 -10.70 -3.48
CA HIS A 32 -2.31 -10.90 -4.84
C HIS A 32 -0.91 -11.56 -4.86
N SER A 33 -0.47 -12.04 -6.03
CA SER A 33 0.81 -12.74 -6.20
C SER A 33 2.05 -11.85 -6.01
N GLU A 34 1.95 -10.56 -6.32
CA GLU A 34 3.08 -9.61 -6.33
C GLU A 34 3.26 -8.80 -5.03
N LYS A 35 2.92 -9.36 -3.86
CA LYS A 35 3.03 -8.60 -2.60
C LYS A 35 4.47 -8.22 -2.28
N LEU A 36 4.63 -7.11 -1.57
CA LEU A 36 5.89 -6.60 -1.08
C LEU A 36 6.03 -6.81 0.43
N GLN A 37 7.23 -7.14 0.87
CA GLN A 37 7.58 -7.22 2.27
C GLN A 37 7.90 -5.82 2.81
N LYS A 38 7.23 -5.43 3.90
CA LYS A 38 7.51 -4.16 4.57
C LYS A 38 8.79 -4.26 5.39
N GLY A 39 9.73 -3.36 5.15
CA GLY A 39 10.96 -3.29 5.93
C GLY A 39 10.70 -2.74 7.33
N HIS A 40 11.19 -3.42 8.36
CA HIS A 40 11.24 -2.84 9.70
C HIS A 40 12.29 -1.73 9.74
N CYS A 41 11.88 -0.52 10.10
CA CYS A 41 12.79 0.61 10.28
C CYS A 41 12.82 1.00 11.75
N ARG A 42 13.99 0.84 12.38
CA ARG A 42 14.23 1.18 13.79
C ARG A 42 14.15 2.70 14.03
N LEU A 43 14.53 3.49 13.04
CA LEU A 43 14.53 4.95 13.11
C LEU A 43 13.39 5.53 12.27
N ASN A 44 12.69 6.52 12.84
CA ASN A 44 11.60 7.26 12.18
C ASN A 44 12.00 7.95 10.88
N LEU A 45 13.30 8.07 10.60
CA LEU A 45 13.84 8.65 9.37
C LEU A 45 13.46 7.83 8.12
N ARG A 46 13.55 6.50 8.21
CA ARG A 46 13.36 5.62 7.05
C ARG A 46 11.93 5.09 6.93
N LYS A 47 11.06 5.30 7.94
CA LYS A 47 9.64 4.91 7.86
C LYS A 47 8.87 5.70 6.79
N TYR A 48 9.38 6.88 6.45
CA TYR A 48 8.82 7.78 5.47
C TYR A 48 9.47 7.69 4.09
N SER A 49 10.43 6.78 3.89
CA SER A 49 10.99 6.54 2.57
C SER A 49 9.95 5.94 1.63
N PHE A 50 10.14 6.16 0.33
CA PHE A 50 9.33 5.56 -0.72
C PHE A 50 9.13 4.05 -0.51
N THR A 51 10.23 3.33 -0.29
CA THR A 51 10.25 1.86 -0.13
C THR A 51 9.42 1.33 1.02
N ASN A 52 9.12 2.14 2.04
CA ASN A 52 8.29 1.72 3.17
C ASN A 52 6.84 2.19 3.02
N ARG A 53 6.64 3.42 2.56
CA ARG A 53 5.30 3.99 2.40
C ARG A 53 4.49 3.23 1.35
N ILE A 54 5.15 2.79 0.28
CA ILE A 54 4.46 2.21 -0.87
C ILE A 54 3.97 0.78 -0.63
N VAL A 55 4.54 0.07 0.35
CA VAL A 55 4.25 -1.35 0.59
C VAL A 55 2.80 -1.56 0.99
N ASP A 56 2.27 -0.73 1.90
CA ASP A 56 0.88 -0.89 2.38
C ASP A 56 -0.11 -0.63 1.23
N THR A 57 0.11 0.44 0.47
CA THR A 57 -0.73 0.80 -0.68
C THR A 57 -0.67 -0.26 -1.76
N TRP A 58 0.53 -0.75 -2.09
CA TRP A 58 0.72 -1.80 -3.09
C TRP A 58 0.00 -3.09 -2.69
N ASN A 59 0.19 -3.56 -1.45
CA ASN A 59 -0.43 -4.79 -0.95
C ASN A 59 -1.95 -4.69 -0.79
N SER A 60 -2.50 -3.48 -0.76
CA SER A 60 -3.96 -3.25 -0.73
C SER A 60 -4.61 -3.35 -2.11
N LEU A 61 -3.83 -3.31 -3.19
CA LEU A 61 -4.37 -3.35 -4.54
C LEU A 61 -4.96 -4.72 -4.89
N PRO A 62 -6.05 -4.75 -5.67
CA PRO A 62 -6.62 -6.00 -6.15
C PRO A 62 -5.78 -6.63 -7.27
N GLN A 63 -5.86 -7.95 -7.41
CA GLN A 63 -5.09 -8.71 -8.39
C GLN A 63 -5.29 -8.22 -9.84
N TYR A 64 -6.48 -7.74 -10.20
CA TYR A 64 -6.74 -7.27 -11.58
C TYR A 64 -5.93 -6.01 -11.93
N VAL A 65 -5.65 -5.13 -10.96
CA VAL A 65 -4.79 -3.95 -11.17
C VAL A 65 -3.35 -4.40 -11.33
N ILE A 66 -2.90 -5.29 -10.45
CA ILE A 66 -1.52 -5.81 -10.42
C ILE A 66 -1.19 -6.63 -11.67
N SER A 67 -2.14 -7.41 -12.19
CA SER A 67 -1.96 -8.29 -13.36
C SER A 67 -2.02 -7.56 -14.71
N SER A 68 -2.06 -6.23 -14.69
CA SER A 68 -2.01 -5.40 -15.89
C SER A 68 -0.78 -5.72 -16.73
N LYS A 69 -0.95 -5.81 -18.06
CA LYS A 69 0.11 -6.22 -19.00
C LYS A 69 1.03 -5.09 -19.46
N SER A 70 0.63 -3.84 -19.23
CA SER A 70 1.39 -2.64 -19.59
C SER A 70 1.18 -1.53 -18.58
N VAL A 71 2.11 -0.56 -18.54
CA VAL A 71 2.02 0.63 -17.68
C VAL A 71 0.71 1.39 -17.91
N LYS A 72 0.31 1.57 -19.17
CA LYS A 72 -0.95 2.26 -19.52
C LYS A 72 -2.19 1.52 -19.03
N SER A 73 -2.19 0.18 -19.13
CA SER A 73 -3.30 -0.61 -18.59
C SER A 73 -3.34 -0.59 -17.05
N PHE A 74 -2.16 -0.54 -16.42
CA PHE A 74 -2.04 -0.39 -14.97
C PHE A 74 -2.59 0.95 -14.50
N GLU A 75 -2.22 2.05 -15.17
CA GLU A 75 -2.75 3.41 -14.90
C GLU A 75 -4.28 3.43 -14.94
N ALA A 76 -4.87 2.98 -16.06
CA ALA A 76 -6.33 2.97 -16.20
C ALA A 76 -7.05 2.11 -15.14
N ASN A 77 -6.50 0.94 -14.81
CA ASN A 77 -7.07 0.05 -13.80
C ASN A 77 -6.92 0.63 -12.38
N LEU A 78 -5.80 1.31 -12.11
CA LEU A 78 -5.53 1.97 -10.85
C LEU A 78 -6.47 3.16 -10.66
N ASP A 79 -6.61 4.02 -11.66
CA ASP A 79 -7.48 5.19 -11.62
C ASP A 79 -8.93 4.78 -11.36
N LYS A 80 -9.43 3.75 -12.07
CA LYS A 80 -10.76 3.19 -11.83
C LYS A 80 -10.93 2.62 -10.43
N HIS A 81 -9.90 1.98 -9.87
CA HIS A 81 -9.95 1.45 -8.52
C HIS A 81 -9.99 2.56 -7.47
N TRP A 82 -9.29 3.66 -7.72
CA TRP A 82 -9.14 4.78 -6.81
C TRP A 82 -10.23 5.85 -6.95
N GLU A 83 -10.99 5.83 -8.04
CA GLU A 83 -12.10 6.75 -8.30
C GLU A 83 -13.14 6.78 -7.18
N ASN A 84 -13.36 5.64 -6.51
CA ASN A 84 -14.33 5.47 -5.42
C ASN A 84 -13.70 5.45 -4.01
N ILE A 85 -12.42 5.77 -3.87
CA ILE A 85 -11.80 5.87 -2.55
C ILE A 85 -11.89 7.32 -2.09
N ASP A 86 -12.66 7.59 -1.03
CA ASP A 86 -12.95 8.92 -0.47
C ASP A 86 -11.72 9.69 0.08
N VAL A 87 -10.49 9.24 -0.20
CA VAL A 87 -9.25 9.93 0.19
C VAL A 87 -9.04 11.24 -0.58
N LYS A 88 -9.77 11.46 -1.69
CA LYS A 88 -9.64 12.71 -2.46
C LYS A 88 -10.05 13.93 -1.64
N TYR A 89 -10.99 13.76 -0.70
CA TYR A 89 -11.55 14.86 0.10
C TYR A 89 -11.44 14.64 1.62
N ASP A 90 -11.25 13.41 2.09
CA ASP A 90 -11.04 13.12 3.51
C ASP A 90 -9.56 12.88 3.82
N TYR A 91 -8.94 13.84 4.51
CA TYR A 91 -7.54 13.78 4.95
C TYR A 91 -7.30 12.77 6.09
N ASN A 92 -8.36 12.26 6.73
CA ASN A 92 -8.28 11.22 7.74
C ASN A 92 -8.51 9.81 7.17
N ALA A 93 -8.98 9.70 5.92
CA ALA A 93 -9.23 8.41 5.30
C ALA A 93 -7.90 7.71 5.00
N SER A 94 -7.76 6.47 5.46
CA SER A 94 -6.67 5.60 5.02
C SER A 94 -7.09 4.86 3.75
N ILE A 95 -6.16 4.70 2.81
CA ILE A 95 -6.21 3.77 1.67
C ILE A 95 -6.17 2.31 2.20
N THR A 96 -7.06 1.98 3.13
CA THR A 96 -7.21 0.65 3.69
C THR A 96 -8.41 0.04 3.00
N SER A 97 -8.11 -0.84 2.04
CA SER A 97 -8.96 -1.86 1.45
C SER A 97 -10.46 -1.67 1.67
N THR A 98 -11.13 -1.13 0.66
CA THR A 98 -12.57 -1.27 0.43
C THR A 98 -12.89 -2.73 0.02
N ASP A 99 -12.54 -3.67 0.88
CA ASP A 99 -13.36 -4.86 1.11
C ASP A 99 -14.05 -4.61 2.46
N GLY A 100 -15.33 -4.96 2.60
CA GLY A 100 -16.25 -4.50 3.64
C GLY A 100 -15.91 -4.82 5.11
N SER A 101 -14.66 -5.07 5.46
CA SER A 101 -14.19 -5.14 6.84
C SER A 101 -13.75 -3.76 7.35
N HIS A 102 -14.59 -3.19 8.21
CA HIS A 102 -14.33 -2.04 9.04
C HIS A 102 -13.07 -2.26 9.91
N VAL A 103 -11.89 -1.87 9.44
CA VAL A 103 -10.68 -1.85 10.27
C VAL A 103 -10.68 -0.52 11.03
N LYS A 104 -11.07 -0.57 12.31
CA LYS A 104 -10.91 0.56 13.25
C LYS A 104 -9.45 1.03 13.22
N SER A 105 -9.21 2.21 12.66
CA SER A 105 -7.93 2.89 12.78
C SER A 105 -7.61 3.12 14.26
N ARG A 106 -6.41 2.66 14.66
CA ARG A 106 -5.86 2.68 16.03
C ARG A 106 -5.80 4.08 16.67
N ASN A 107 -6.04 5.14 15.91
CA ASN A 107 -6.04 6.52 16.41
C ASN A 107 -7.37 6.94 17.06
N SER A 108 -8.47 6.19 16.87
CA SER A 108 -9.74 6.47 17.56
C SER A 108 -9.71 6.13 19.06
N THR A 109 -8.94 5.11 19.46
CA THR A 109 -8.80 4.70 20.86
C THR A 109 -8.01 5.72 21.69
N VAL A 110 -7.01 6.38 21.11
CA VAL A 110 -6.16 7.32 21.86
C VAL A 110 -6.92 8.61 22.22
N LYS A 111 -7.85 9.06 21.37
CA LYS A 111 -8.67 10.25 21.65
C LYS A 111 -9.70 10.00 22.76
N ALA A 112 -10.31 8.81 22.78
CA ALA A 112 -11.26 8.42 23.83
C ALA A 112 -10.61 8.23 25.21
N GLU A 113 -9.31 7.89 25.28
CA GLU A 113 -8.58 7.79 26.55
C GLU A 113 -8.19 9.16 27.11
N VAL A 114 -7.82 10.11 26.24
CA VAL A 114 -7.48 11.49 26.64
C VAL A 114 -8.71 12.24 27.16
N ASP A 115 -9.87 12.05 26.54
CA ASP A 115 -11.12 12.70 26.95
C ASP A 115 -11.70 12.15 28.27
N LYS A 116 -11.28 10.96 28.71
CA LYS A 116 -11.65 10.37 30.03
C LYS A 116 -10.81 10.87 31.19
N VAL A 117 -9.62 11.40 30.95
CA VAL A 117 -8.72 11.92 32.00
C VAL A 117 -8.98 13.41 32.27
N ALA A 118 -9.73 14.08 31.39
CA ALA A 118 -10.02 15.51 31.47
C ALA A 118 -11.34 15.85 32.19
N ASN A 119 -12.02 14.90 32.83
CA ASN A 119 -13.28 15.14 33.56
C ASN A 119 -13.30 14.46 34.93
#